data_AF-A0A3N5SEI9-F1
#
_entry.id   AF-A0A3N5SEI9-F1
#
_cell.length_a   1.000
_cell.length_b   1.000
_cell.length_c   1.000
_cell.angle_alpha   90.00
_cell.angle_beta   90.00
_cell.angle_gamma   90.00
#
_symmetry.space_group_name_H-M   'P 1'
#
loop_
_entity.id
_entity.type
_entity.pdbx_description
1 polymer ?
#
loop_
_entity_poly.entity_id
_entity_poly.type
_entity_poly.pdbx_seq_one_letter_code
_entity_poly.pdbx_strand_id
1 'polypeptide(L)'
;VVLVIGFFPLSFTLVVALESFVGEKERGTIEPLLSSPLEDSHMYIGKLLVGIATPLAFSFASIGIYLILVSRREVVFPSAYMLTLIALLTFAHAVLMVSSAIVISVQATTIRSANLLASFVVVPVAFLLQGETILIFWGNEDVLWFAVVAVTLLAALLVRLGLSHFRREYLLGREIDTLNFKLIGRTFRDRFTGQATSVFEWYRTEIPLTLKQLRRPLMIVCGLAVIVGIISYMWVVTNVPDYIDLKPERTAQFRTLISENLTNLDTLDQQFPAPLVFYNNVRATVVFLLLGVVSFGTLGLTAFIGNIALVGALLGGAQVVGYSPLLVFVTGLLPHGIFELTAIFLATAAMLKVGAQLVTPQPDKSLGETLLLSLADWCRIFVGIVLPLLAIAAVVEIYVTTQLIKLAFS
;
A
#
# COMPACT_ATOMS: atom_id res chain seq x y z
N VAL A 1 -12.17 17.53 -8.25
CA VAL A 1 -11.78 18.25 -9.49
C VAL A 1 -10.48 19.02 -9.33
N VAL A 2 -10.33 19.89 -8.32
CA VAL A 2 -9.09 20.66 -8.07
C VAL A 2 -7.83 19.77 -8.00
N LEU A 3 -7.91 18.63 -7.30
CA LEU A 3 -6.80 17.68 -7.17
C LEU A 3 -6.30 17.14 -8.53
N VAL A 4 -7.22 16.78 -9.43
CA VAL A 4 -6.91 16.31 -10.79
C VAL A 4 -6.26 17.42 -11.62
N ILE A 5 -6.69 18.67 -11.44
CA ILE A 5 -6.12 19.84 -12.13
C ILE A 5 -4.68 20.11 -11.69
N GLY A 6 -4.37 19.88 -10.41
CA GLY A 6 -2.98 19.91 -9.94
C GLY A 6 -2.14 18.79 -10.56
N PHE A 7 -2.69 17.59 -10.69
CA PHE A 7 -1.94 16.41 -11.18
C PHE A 7 -1.57 16.48 -12.67
N PHE A 8 -2.47 16.97 -13.53
CA PHE A 8 -2.24 16.96 -14.98
C PHE A 8 -0.92 17.66 -15.37
N PRO A 9 -0.64 18.90 -14.96
CA PRO A 9 0.63 19.55 -15.22
C PRO A 9 1.84 18.82 -14.62
N LEU A 10 1.69 18.21 -13.43
CA LEU A 10 2.75 17.39 -12.82
C LEU A 10 3.14 16.22 -13.73
N SER A 11 2.16 15.55 -14.33
CA SER A 11 2.40 14.40 -15.20
C SER A 11 3.14 14.76 -16.49
N PHE A 12 2.82 15.90 -17.12
CA PHE A 12 3.46 16.35 -18.36
C PHE A 12 4.86 16.91 -18.13
N THR A 13 5.07 17.61 -17.02
CA THR A 13 6.36 18.23 -16.68
C THR A 13 7.35 17.24 -16.05
N LEU A 14 6.90 16.03 -15.72
CA LEU A 14 7.74 14.94 -15.21
C LEU A 14 8.88 14.56 -16.17
N VAL A 15 8.69 14.78 -17.48
CA VAL A 15 9.70 14.54 -18.52
C VAL A 15 11.01 15.28 -18.21
N VAL A 16 10.95 16.47 -17.63
CA VAL A 16 12.14 17.25 -17.24
C VAL A 16 12.97 16.50 -16.19
N ALA A 17 12.31 15.86 -15.22
CA ALA A 17 12.99 15.05 -14.22
C ALA A 17 13.56 13.75 -14.81
N LEU A 18 12.84 13.12 -15.74
CA LEU A 18 13.30 11.93 -16.45
C LEU A 18 14.53 12.20 -17.32
N GLU A 19 14.64 13.37 -17.93
CA GLU A 19 15.78 13.74 -18.76
C GLU A 19 17.01 14.18 -17.94
N SER A 20 16.88 14.37 -16.62
CA SER A 20 17.91 14.98 -15.78
C SER A 20 19.25 14.24 -15.79
N PHE A 21 19.29 12.90 -15.74
CA PHE A 21 20.52 12.12 -15.82
C PHE A 21 20.69 11.44 -17.18
N VAL A 22 19.65 10.81 -17.70
CA VAL A 22 19.71 10.13 -19.00
C VAL A 22 19.98 11.09 -20.16
N GLY A 23 19.52 12.34 -20.08
CA GLY A 23 19.75 13.34 -21.10
C GLY A 23 21.21 13.78 -21.16
N GLU A 24 21.86 13.93 -20.01
CA GLU A 24 23.30 14.18 -19.95
C GLU A 24 24.10 12.96 -20.42
N LYS A 25 23.62 11.74 -20.12
CA LYS A 25 24.24 10.49 -20.57
C LYS A 25 24.24 10.38 -22.09
N GLU A 26 23.08 10.58 -22.70
CA GLU A 26 22.90 10.46 -24.14
C GLU A 26 23.61 11.58 -24.91
N ARG A 27 23.76 12.77 -24.32
CA ARG A 27 24.48 13.90 -24.92
C ARG A 27 26.00 13.84 -24.71
N GLY A 28 26.52 12.87 -23.96
CA GLY A 28 27.96 12.75 -23.67
C GLY A 28 28.49 13.92 -22.84
N THR A 29 27.71 14.37 -21.85
CA THR A 29 28.09 15.47 -20.95
C THR A 29 28.12 15.03 -19.48
N ILE A 30 28.31 13.74 -19.21
CA ILE A 30 28.37 13.19 -17.85
C ILE A 30 29.76 13.32 -17.24
N GLU A 31 30.82 13.37 -18.05
CA GLU A 31 32.21 13.42 -17.60
C GLU A 31 32.50 14.62 -16.68
N PRO A 32 31.97 15.84 -16.94
CA PRO A 32 32.08 16.96 -16.00
C PRO A 32 31.37 16.71 -14.66
N LEU A 33 30.23 15.99 -14.64
CA LEU A 33 29.57 15.64 -13.39
C LEU A 33 30.38 14.62 -12.59
N LEU A 34 30.95 13.61 -13.25
CA LEU A 34 31.76 12.59 -12.59
C LEU A 34 33.04 13.15 -11.97
N SER A 35 33.64 14.14 -12.63
CA SER A 35 34.85 14.84 -12.17
C SER A 35 34.57 15.99 -11.20
N SER A 36 33.30 16.31 -10.92
CA SER A 36 32.94 17.38 -10.00
C SER A 36 33.33 17.03 -8.55
N PRO A 37 33.80 18.01 -7.74
CA PRO A 37 34.16 17.80 -6.34
C PRO A 37 32.93 17.66 -5.42
N LEU A 38 31.72 17.51 -5.98
CA LEU A 38 30.47 17.38 -5.23
C LEU A 38 30.30 15.95 -4.73
N GLU A 39 29.72 15.80 -3.55
CA GLU A 39 29.24 14.50 -3.06
C GLU A 39 28.04 14.00 -3.89
N ASP A 40 27.89 12.68 -3.96
CA ASP A 40 26.81 11.99 -4.68
C ASP A 40 25.43 12.44 -4.19
N SER A 41 25.31 12.61 -2.87
CA SER A 41 24.13 13.13 -2.18
C SER A 41 23.75 14.54 -2.65
N HIS A 42 24.73 15.47 -2.70
CA HIS A 42 24.50 16.85 -3.12
C HIS A 42 24.04 16.94 -4.57
N MET A 43 24.64 16.14 -5.46
CA MET A 43 24.25 16.08 -6.86
C MET A 43 22.82 15.56 -7.04
N TYR A 44 22.47 14.47 -6.33
CA TYR A 44 21.13 13.91 -6.36
C TYR A 44 20.08 14.89 -5.81
N ILE A 45 20.32 15.49 -4.64
CA ILE A 45 19.40 16.45 -4.01
C ILE A 45 19.22 17.68 -4.89
N GLY A 46 20.30 18.21 -5.48
CA GLY A 46 20.24 19.37 -6.37
C GLY A 46 19.31 19.11 -7.56
N LYS A 47 19.49 17.97 -8.24
CA LYS A 47 18.64 17.56 -9.36
C LYS A 47 17.20 17.27 -8.94
N LEU A 48 17.01 16.69 -7.75
CA LEU A 48 15.69 16.47 -7.17
C LEU A 48 14.95 17.78 -6.92
N LEU A 49 15.58 18.77 -6.29
CA LEU A 49 14.95 20.05 -6.00
C LEU A 49 14.58 20.83 -7.27
N VAL A 50 15.49 20.88 -8.25
CA VAL A 50 15.21 21.50 -9.55
C VAL A 50 14.07 20.75 -10.27
N GLY A 51 14.12 19.42 -10.22
CA GLY A 51 13.09 18.55 -10.80
C GLY A 51 11.72 18.70 -10.15
N ILE A 52 11.64 19.04 -8.85
CA ILE A 52 10.37 19.29 -8.13
C ILE A 52 9.84 20.68 -8.42
N ALA A 53 10.72 21.69 -8.49
CA ALA A 53 10.31 23.09 -8.60
C ALA A 53 9.47 23.35 -9.86
N THR A 54 9.89 22.85 -11.02
CA THR A 54 9.18 23.09 -12.28
C THR A 54 7.77 22.48 -12.30
N PRO A 55 7.57 21.17 -12.06
CA PRO A 55 6.24 20.57 -12.01
C PRO A 55 5.32 21.22 -10.98
N LEU A 56 5.84 21.50 -9.78
CA LEU A 56 5.06 22.07 -8.69
C LEU A 56 4.57 23.49 -9.03
N ALA A 57 5.40 24.31 -9.66
CA ALA A 57 5.02 25.65 -10.10
C ALA A 57 3.87 25.61 -11.12
N PHE A 58 3.96 24.73 -12.13
CA PHE A 58 2.89 24.56 -13.12
C PHE A 58 1.60 24.01 -12.51
N SER A 59 1.74 23.10 -11.54
CA SER A 59 0.61 22.52 -10.81
C SER A 59 -0.14 23.57 -9.98
N PHE A 60 0.56 24.34 -9.16
CA PHE A 60 -0.04 25.42 -8.38
C PHE A 60 -0.58 26.55 -9.24
N ALA A 61 0.10 26.89 -10.35
CA ALA A 61 -0.43 27.86 -11.31
C ALA A 61 -1.77 27.38 -11.91
N SER A 62 -1.87 26.11 -12.26
CA SER A 62 -3.10 25.51 -12.81
C SER A 62 -4.23 25.46 -11.79
N ILE A 63 -3.93 25.10 -10.54
CA ILE A 63 -4.88 25.19 -9.42
C ILE A 63 -5.35 26.64 -9.24
N GLY A 64 -4.43 27.61 -9.22
CA GLY A 64 -4.75 29.03 -9.09
C GLY A 64 -5.67 29.55 -10.20
N ILE A 65 -5.35 29.22 -11.47
CA ILE A 65 -6.19 29.56 -12.63
C ILE A 65 -7.58 28.95 -12.47
N TYR A 66 -7.67 27.68 -12.06
CA TYR A 66 -8.96 27.03 -11.83
C TYR A 66 -9.78 27.71 -10.73
N LEU A 67 -9.16 28.07 -9.62
CA LEU A 67 -9.85 28.79 -8.53
C LEU A 67 -10.36 30.16 -8.99
N ILE A 68 -9.60 30.88 -9.83
CA ILE A 68 -10.05 32.14 -10.44
C ILE A 68 -11.24 31.92 -11.39
N LEU A 69 -11.26 30.83 -12.15
CA LEU A 69 -12.39 30.50 -13.02
C LEU A 69 -13.64 30.11 -12.23
N VAL A 70 -13.47 29.36 -11.14
CA VAL A 70 -14.55 28.93 -10.26
C VAL A 70 -15.15 30.12 -9.51
N SER A 71 -14.33 31.09 -9.07
CA SER A 71 -14.85 32.28 -8.37
C SER A 71 -15.76 33.17 -9.23
N ARG A 72 -15.71 33.00 -10.56
CA ARG A 72 -16.58 33.67 -11.53
C ARG A 72 -17.85 32.88 -11.87
N ARG A 73 -18.07 31.71 -11.24
CA ARG A 73 -19.24 30.86 -11.44
C ARG A 73 -20.00 30.67 -10.13
N GLU A 74 -21.28 30.35 -10.23
CA GLU A 74 -22.13 29.98 -9.09
C GLU A 74 -21.85 28.55 -8.61
N VAL A 75 -20.58 28.20 -8.42
CA VAL A 75 -20.15 26.89 -7.88
C VAL A 75 -19.64 27.11 -6.47
N VAL A 76 -19.98 26.18 -5.57
CA VAL A 76 -19.52 26.21 -4.18
C VAL A 76 -17.99 26.24 -4.15
N PHE A 77 -17.44 27.29 -3.56
CA PHE A 77 -15.99 27.44 -3.42
C PHE A 77 -15.48 26.49 -2.33
N PRO A 78 -14.37 25.76 -2.54
CA PRO A 78 -13.84 24.86 -1.52
C PRO A 78 -13.42 25.62 -0.25
N SER A 79 -13.58 24.99 0.91
CA SER A 79 -13.12 25.55 2.19
C SER A 79 -11.60 25.78 2.16
N ALA A 80 -11.09 26.74 2.95
CA ALA A 80 -9.65 26.98 3.05
C ALA A 80 -8.89 25.75 3.59
N TYR A 81 -9.55 24.99 4.47
CA TYR A 81 -9.04 23.71 4.99
C TYR A 81 -8.86 22.69 3.86
N MET A 82 -9.88 22.49 3.02
CA MET A 82 -9.82 21.58 1.88
C MET A 82 -8.75 22.01 0.86
N LEU A 83 -8.62 23.31 0.58
CA LEU A 83 -7.56 23.82 -0.29
C LEU A 83 -6.15 23.54 0.26
N THR A 84 -5.97 23.66 1.58
CA THR A 84 -4.70 23.36 2.25
C THR A 84 -4.34 21.87 2.10
N LEU A 85 -5.31 20.99 2.32
CA LEU A 85 -5.11 19.54 2.14
C LEU A 85 -4.77 19.18 0.70
N ILE A 86 -5.48 19.76 -0.27
CA ILE A 86 -5.19 19.54 -1.70
C ILE A 86 -3.80 20.07 -2.06
N ALA A 87 -3.37 21.22 -1.52
CA ALA A 87 -2.05 21.76 -1.77
C ALA A 87 -0.94 20.86 -1.19
N LEU A 88 -1.11 20.37 0.05
CA LEU A 88 -0.19 19.42 0.68
C LEU A 88 -0.09 18.11 -0.10
N LEU A 89 -1.24 17.57 -0.54
CA LEU A 89 -1.30 16.34 -1.32
C LEU A 89 -0.67 16.51 -2.71
N THR A 90 -0.89 17.66 -3.35
CA THR A 90 -0.25 18.02 -4.63
C THR A 90 1.26 18.11 -4.48
N PHE A 91 1.74 18.73 -3.40
CA PHE A 91 3.16 18.78 -3.08
C PHE A 91 3.75 17.37 -2.87
N ALA A 92 3.08 16.54 -2.07
CA ALA A 92 3.52 15.17 -1.81
C ALA A 92 3.59 14.34 -3.11
N HIS A 93 2.62 14.48 -4.00
CA HIS A 93 2.65 13.84 -5.33
C HIS A 93 3.78 14.35 -6.21
N ALA A 94 4.06 15.65 -6.21
CA ALA A 94 5.18 16.20 -6.98
C ALA A 94 6.51 15.58 -6.52
N VAL A 95 6.76 15.53 -5.21
CA VAL A 95 7.95 14.89 -4.65
C VAL A 95 8.01 13.41 -5.01
N LEU A 96 6.88 12.69 -4.87
CA LEU A 96 6.79 11.26 -5.18
C LEU A 96 7.13 10.97 -6.65
N MET A 97 6.47 11.68 -7.58
CA MET A 97 6.63 11.47 -9.00
C MET A 97 8.05 11.80 -9.45
N VAL A 98 8.58 12.97 -9.04
CA VAL A 98 9.91 13.41 -9.44
C VAL A 98 10.99 12.49 -8.87
N SER A 99 10.86 12.06 -7.62
CA SER A 99 11.80 11.10 -7.02
C SER A 99 11.82 9.78 -7.79
N SER A 100 10.64 9.28 -8.18
CA SER A 100 10.51 8.09 -9.03
C SER A 100 11.18 8.29 -10.38
N ALA A 101 10.92 9.42 -11.03
CA ALA A 101 11.49 9.77 -12.33
C ALA A 101 13.01 9.86 -12.30
N ILE A 102 13.59 10.44 -11.25
CA ILE A 102 15.05 10.52 -11.11
C ILE A 102 15.67 9.12 -10.93
N VAL A 103 15.06 8.27 -10.10
CA VAL A 103 15.52 6.88 -9.93
C VAL A 103 15.50 6.12 -11.26
N ILE A 104 14.45 6.32 -12.07
CA ILE A 104 14.36 5.75 -13.43
C ILE A 104 15.40 6.36 -14.37
N SER A 105 15.59 7.68 -14.32
CA SER A 105 16.56 8.42 -15.15
C SER A 105 17.99 7.91 -14.98
N VAL A 106 18.38 7.60 -13.73
CA VAL A 106 19.69 7.04 -13.40
C VAL A 106 19.91 5.65 -14.00
N GLN A 107 18.84 4.86 -14.16
CA GLN A 107 18.90 3.48 -14.67
C GLN A 107 18.69 3.39 -16.19
N ALA A 108 18.09 4.41 -16.81
CA ALA A 108 17.81 4.44 -18.23
C ALA A 108 19.08 4.66 -19.07
N THR A 109 19.11 4.06 -20.25
CA THR A 109 20.22 4.21 -21.21
C THR A 109 19.92 5.27 -22.28
N THR A 110 18.64 5.51 -22.58
CA THR A 110 18.20 6.48 -23.59
C THR A 110 16.99 7.29 -23.09
N ILE A 111 16.88 8.54 -23.52
CA ILE A 111 15.75 9.45 -23.24
C ILE A 111 14.44 8.80 -23.67
N ARG A 112 14.42 8.14 -24.84
CA ARG A 112 13.22 7.43 -25.33
C ARG A 112 12.79 6.32 -24.36
N SER A 113 13.72 5.51 -23.86
CA SER A 113 13.40 4.46 -22.88
C SER A 113 12.91 5.05 -21.56
N ALA A 114 13.52 6.13 -21.06
CA ALA A 114 13.09 6.82 -19.85
C ALA A 114 11.66 7.38 -19.98
N ASN A 115 11.34 7.98 -21.14
CA ASN A 115 10.00 8.50 -21.40
C ASN A 115 8.92 7.41 -21.49
N LEU A 116 9.25 6.22 -22.02
CA LEU A 116 8.33 5.08 -21.96
C LEU A 116 8.14 4.59 -20.51
N LEU A 117 9.22 4.60 -19.73
CA LEU A 117 9.18 4.23 -18.32
C LEU A 117 8.44 5.25 -17.43
N ALA A 118 8.19 6.47 -17.91
CA ALA A 118 7.35 7.47 -17.23
C ALA A 118 5.97 6.91 -16.83
N SER A 119 5.42 6.01 -17.65
CA SER A 119 4.16 5.34 -17.39
C SER A 119 4.15 4.55 -16.07
N PHE A 120 5.30 3.99 -15.66
CA PHE A 120 5.44 3.30 -14.37
C PHE A 120 5.42 4.25 -13.17
N VAL A 121 5.53 5.56 -13.40
CA VAL A 121 5.35 6.59 -12.36
C VAL A 121 3.93 7.15 -12.41
N VAL A 122 3.48 7.57 -13.60
CA VAL A 122 2.22 8.29 -13.77
C VAL A 122 1.01 7.39 -13.46
N VAL A 123 1.01 6.14 -13.94
CA VAL A 123 -0.15 5.24 -13.79
C VAL A 123 -0.42 4.89 -12.32
N PRO A 124 0.56 4.45 -11.51
CA PRO A 124 0.33 4.21 -10.08
C PRO A 124 -0.16 5.44 -9.33
N VAL A 125 0.41 6.62 -9.60
CA VAL A 125 -0.01 7.86 -8.95
C VAL A 125 -1.42 8.28 -9.38
N ALA A 126 -1.80 8.05 -10.64
CA ALA A 126 -3.18 8.25 -11.08
C ALA A 126 -4.18 7.35 -10.33
N PHE A 127 -3.81 6.10 -10.04
CA PHE A 127 -4.62 5.22 -9.19
C PHE A 127 -4.73 5.73 -7.74
N LEU A 128 -3.64 6.26 -7.17
CA LEU A 128 -3.68 6.89 -5.85
C LEU A 128 -4.66 8.07 -5.81
N LEU A 129 -4.57 8.95 -6.80
CA LEU A 129 -5.47 10.10 -6.95
C LEU A 129 -6.93 9.69 -7.11
N GLN A 130 -7.19 8.58 -7.80
CA GLN A 130 -8.54 8.04 -7.91
C GLN A 130 -9.08 7.60 -6.54
N GLY A 131 -8.24 6.92 -5.74
CA GLY A 131 -8.58 6.55 -4.36
C GLY A 131 -8.83 7.75 -3.47
N GLU A 132 -7.99 8.77 -3.55
CA GLU A 132 -8.14 10.03 -2.80
C GLU A 132 -9.40 10.79 -3.20
N THR A 133 -9.74 10.80 -4.49
CA THR A 133 -10.98 11.42 -4.97
C THR A 133 -12.21 10.72 -4.39
N ILE A 134 -12.17 9.40 -4.22
CA ILE A 134 -13.23 8.64 -3.53
C ILE A 134 -13.30 9.06 -2.06
N LEU A 135 -12.15 9.17 -1.37
CA LEU A 135 -12.10 9.64 0.02
C LEU A 135 -12.64 11.05 0.20
N ILE A 136 -12.40 11.94 -0.77
CA ILE A 136 -12.94 13.31 -0.74
C ILE A 136 -14.46 13.34 -0.89
N PHE A 137 -15.04 12.44 -1.68
CA PHE A 137 -16.48 12.43 -1.94
C PHE A 137 -17.26 11.66 -0.88
N TRP A 138 -16.69 10.59 -0.31
CA TRP A 138 -17.36 9.69 0.64
C TRP A 138 -16.90 9.88 2.08
N GLY A 139 -15.71 10.44 2.29
CA GLY A 139 -15.09 10.61 3.61
C GLY A 139 -15.24 12.03 4.16
N ASN A 140 -15.01 12.16 5.46
CA ASN A 140 -14.85 13.46 6.12
C ASN A 140 -13.50 14.09 5.69
N GLU A 141 -13.41 15.42 5.70
CA GLU A 141 -12.18 16.16 5.34
C GLU A 141 -10.97 15.70 6.16
N ASP A 142 -11.18 15.22 7.40
CA ASP A 142 -10.14 14.68 8.29
C ASP A 142 -9.53 13.36 7.81
N VAL A 143 -10.27 12.54 7.06
CA VAL A 143 -9.75 11.27 6.53
C VAL A 143 -8.65 11.52 5.49
N LEU A 144 -8.68 12.69 4.83
CA LEU A 144 -7.70 13.06 3.82
C LEU A 144 -6.29 13.25 4.41
N TRP A 145 -6.15 13.52 5.71
CA TRP A 145 -4.84 13.55 6.39
C TRP A 145 -4.11 12.22 6.30
N PHE A 146 -4.83 11.09 6.38
CA PHE A 146 -4.20 9.77 6.24
C PHE A 146 -3.61 9.57 4.84
N ALA A 147 -4.28 10.09 3.80
CA ALA A 147 -3.76 10.07 2.44
C ALA A 147 -2.51 10.96 2.30
N VAL A 148 -2.54 12.19 2.83
CA VAL A 148 -1.37 13.09 2.84
C VAL A 148 -0.18 12.43 3.53
N VAL A 149 -0.38 11.82 4.69
CA VAL A 149 0.67 11.10 5.42
C VAL A 149 1.18 9.91 4.61
N ALA A 150 0.30 9.10 4.03
CA ALA A 150 0.69 7.92 3.24
C ALA A 150 1.53 8.29 2.01
N VAL A 151 1.09 9.28 1.23
CA VAL A 151 1.81 9.76 0.03
C VAL A 151 3.14 10.40 0.44
N THR A 152 3.16 11.18 1.53
CA THR A 152 4.40 11.81 2.03
C THR A 152 5.41 10.77 2.49
N LEU A 153 4.96 9.72 3.20
CA LEU A 153 5.82 8.61 3.62
C LEU A 153 6.38 7.86 2.39
N LEU A 154 5.55 7.61 1.38
CA LEU A 154 5.99 6.98 0.15
C LEU A 154 7.00 7.85 -0.61
N ALA A 155 6.77 9.16 -0.68
CA ALA A 155 7.68 10.13 -1.28
C ALA A 155 9.02 10.15 -0.54
N ALA A 156 9.01 10.25 0.80
CA ALA A 156 10.22 10.24 1.62
C ALA A 156 11.01 8.93 1.47
N LEU A 157 10.32 7.80 1.38
CA LEU A 157 10.93 6.50 1.16
C LEU A 157 11.61 6.44 -0.21
N LEU A 158 10.97 6.95 -1.28
CA LEU A 158 11.57 6.99 -2.60
C LEU A 158 12.77 7.94 -2.69
N VAL A 159 12.70 9.11 -2.04
CA VAL A 159 13.84 10.01 -1.91
C VAL A 159 15.00 9.28 -1.23
N ARG A 160 14.73 8.58 -0.12
CA ARG A 160 15.74 7.80 0.60
C ARG A 160 16.32 6.69 -0.25
N LEU A 161 15.48 5.95 -0.97
CA LEU A 161 15.91 4.90 -1.90
C LEU A 161 16.90 5.47 -2.92
N GLY A 162 16.50 6.56 -3.59
CA GLY A 162 17.34 7.22 -4.59
C GLY A 162 18.66 7.69 -4.01
N LEU A 163 18.65 8.42 -2.89
CA LEU A 163 19.87 8.88 -2.21
C LEU A 163 20.81 7.74 -1.81
N SER A 164 20.24 6.63 -1.35
CA SER A 164 21.00 5.53 -0.76
C SER A 164 21.61 4.58 -1.80
N HIS A 165 21.01 4.48 -2.98
CA HIS A 165 21.47 3.65 -4.10
C HIS A 165 22.16 4.45 -5.20
N PHE A 166 22.07 5.79 -5.18
CA PHE A 166 22.77 6.63 -6.12
C PHE A 166 24.29 6.51 -5.91
N ARG A 167 24.96 6.06 -6.96
CA ARG A 167 26.42 5.92 -7.02
C ARG A 167 26.85 6.38 -8.40
N ARG A 168 27.68 7.43 -8.46
CA ARG A 168 28.05 8.10 -9.72
C ARG A 168 28.70 7.14 -10.73
N GLU A 169 29.42 6.12 -10.25
CA GLU A 169 30.16 5.16 -11.08
C GLU A 169 29.23 4.28 -11.92
N TYR A 170 28.01 4.01 -11.43
CA TYR A 170 27.05 3.17 -12.14
C TYR A 170 26.37 3.89 -13.31
N LEU A 171 26.50 5.22 -13.41
CA LEU A 171 25.96 5.99 -14.54
C LEU A 171 26.59 5.57 -15.88
N LEU A 172 27.85 5.12 -15.85
CA LEU A 172 28.61 4.72 -17.04
C LEU A 172 28.39 3.26 -17.48
N GLY A 173 27.94 2.38 -16.59
CA GLY A 173 28.33 0.95 -16.68
C GLY A 173 27.23 -0.10 -16.75
N ARG A 174 25.94 0.24 -16.86
CA ARG A 174 24.89 -0.79 -16.95
C ARG A 174 24.10 -0.71 -18.25
N GLU A 175 24.48 -1.57 -19.20
CA GLU A 175 23.48 -2.24 -20.02
C GLU A 175 22.60 -3.07 -19.08
N ILE A 176 21.30 -3.14 -19.35
CA ILE A 176 20.38 -4.00 -18.59
C ILE A 176 20.93 -5.43 -18.70
N ASP A 177 21.46 -5.96 -17.60
CA ASP A 177 21.99 -7.33 -17.51
C ASP A 177 21.04 -8.28 -18.25
N THR A 178 21.58 -9.08 -19.18
CA THR A 178 20.79 -10.04 -19.95
C THR A 178 19.96 -10.87 -18.97
N LEU A 179 18.63 -10.78 -19.05
CA LEU A 179 17.71 -11.46 -18.14
C LEU A 179 17.88 -12.99 -18.27
N ASN A 180 18.72 -13.56 -17.42
CA ASN A 180 18.92 -15.00 -17.39
C ASN A 180 17.84 -15.64 -16.51
N PHE A 181 16.67 -15.90 -17.11
CA PHE A 181 15.51 -16.51 -16.43
C PHE A 181 15.87 -17.81 -15.71
N LYS A 182 16.82 -18.58 -16.25
CA LYS A 182 17.28 -19.84 -15.63
C LYS A 182 18.03 -19.57 -14.32
N LEU A 183 18.87 -18.54 -14.28
CA LEU A 183 19.56 -18.12 -13.06
C LEU A 183 18.57 -17.56 -12.03
N ILE A 184 17.63 -16.71 -12.47
CA ILE A 184 16.57 -16.14 -11.61
C ILE A 184 15.76 -17.27 -10.96
N GLY A 185 15.31 -18.25 -11.74
CA GLY A 185 14.55 -19.39 -11.25
C GLY A 185 15.34 -20.27 -10.28
N ARG A 186 16.64 -20.49 -10.54
CA ARG A 186 17.52 -21.23 -9.63
C ARG A 186 17.72 -20.48 -8.32
N THR A 187 18.11 -19.22 -8.36
CA THR A 187 18.30 -18.38 -7.16
C THR A 187 17.03 -18.29 -6.32
N PHE A 188 15.87 -18.13 -6.97
CA PHE A 188 14.58 -18.15 -6.28
C PHE A 188 14.31 -19.50 -5.61
N ARG A 189 14.49 -20.61 -6.34
CA ARG A 189 14.27 -21.96 -5.83
C ARG A 189 15.21 -22.25 -4.66
N ASP A 190 16.50 -22.00 -4.83
CA ASP A 190 17.53 -22.22 -3.81
C ASP A 190 17.22 -21.39 -2.56
N ARG A 191 16.77 -20.14 -2.73
CA ARG A 191 16.31 -19.33 -1.60
C ARG A 191 15.00 -19.81 -1.01
N PHE A 192 14.05 -20.32 -1.79
CA PHE A 192 12.76 -20.79 -1.31
C PHE A 192 12.88 -22.10 -0.52
N THR A 193 13.57 -23.10 -1.08
CA THR A 193 13.78 -24.42 -0.46
C THR A 193 14.89 -24.41 0.59
N GLY A 194 15.85 -23.48 0.48
CA GLY A 194 17.01 -23.42 1.37
C GLY A 194 17.81 -24.72 1.31
N GLN A 195 18.20 -25.23 2.48
CA GLN A 195 18.99 -26.46 2.62
C GLN A 195 18.12 -27.73 2.76
N ALA A 196 16.80 -27.59 2.75
CA ALA A 196 15.90 -28.71 3.02
C ALA A 196 15.86 -29.71 1.86
N THR A 197 15.98 -30.99 2.20
CA THR A 197 15.89 -32.12 1.25
C THR A 197 14.49 -32.75 1.21
N SER A 198 13.66 -32.49 2.22
CA SER A 198 12.29 -32.99 2.34
C SER A 198 11.31 -31.90 2.80
N VAL A 199 10.00 -32.09 2.52
CA VAL A 199 8.95 -31.15 2.95
C VAL A 199 8.89 -31.01 4.48
N PHE A 200 9.11 -32.10 5.21
CA PHE A 200 9.13 -32.08 6.67
C PHE A 200 10.32 -31.29 7.22
N GLU A 201 11.50 -31.48 6.64
CA GLU A 201 12.70 -30.70 6.98
C GLU A 201 12.52 -29.21 6.65
N TRP A 202 11.86 -28.91 5.52
CA TRP A 202 11.54 -27.54 5.12
C TRP A 202 10.63 -26.84 6.15
N TYR A 203 9.60 -27.54 6.63
CA TYR A 203 8.72 -27.05 7.69
C TYR A 203 9.43 -26.89 9.04
N ARG A 204 10.38 -27.77 9.38
CA ARG A 204 11.05 -27.77 10.69
C ARG A 204 12.22 -26.79 10.77
N THR A 205 12.91 -26.53 9.67
CA THR A 205 14.16 -25.77 9.65
C THR A 205 13.97 -24.41 8.97
N GLU A 206 13.48 -24.40 7.73
CA GLU A 206 13.44 -23.19 6.90
C GLU A 206 12.32 -22.23 7.31
N ILE A 207 11.15 -22.75 7.67
CA ILE A 207 10.00 -21.93 8.09
C ILE A 207 10.28 -21.19 9.41
N PRO A 208 10.76 -21.85 10.51
CA PRO A 208 11.07 -21.15 11.75
C PRO A 208 12.22 -20.15 11.62
N LEU A 209 13.21 -20.45 10.76
CA LEU A 209 14.30 -19.52 10.46
C LEU A 209 13.74 -18.23 9.83
N THR A 210 12.86 -18.36 8.84
CA THR A 210 12.24 -17.19 8.19
C THR A 210 11.31 -16.45 9.16
N LEU A 211 10.54 -17.15 9.99
CA LEU A 211 9.70 -16.53 11.03
C LEU A 211 10.51 -15.71 12.04
N LYS A 212 11.69 -16.20 12.46
CA LYS A 212 12.58 -15.42 13.35
C LYS A 212 12.99 -14.08 12.74
N GLN A 213 13.20 -14.03 11.43
CA GLN A 213 13.51 -12.79 10.71
C GLN A 213 12.31 -11.84 10.64
N LEU A 214 11.08 -12.36 10.72
CA LEU A 214 9.85 -11.57 10.71
C LEU A 214 9.48 -10.97 12.07
N ARG A 215 10.19 -11.29 13.16
CA ARG A 215 9.82 -10.84 14.52
C ARG A 215 9.68 -9.32 14.62
N ARG A 216 10.60 -8.55 14.05
CA ARG A 216 10.54 -7.08 14.09
C ARG A 216 9.39 -6.52 13.24
N PRO A 217 9.26 -6.86 11.95
CA PRO A 217 8.10 -6.46 11.16
C PRO A 217 6.76 -6.87 11.78
N LEU A 218 6.69 -8.08 12.35
CA LEU A 218 5.48 -8.59 12.99
C LEU A 218 5.09 -7.76 14.21
N MET A 219 6.04 -7.37 15.07
CA MET A 219 5.74 -6.48 16.21
C MET A 219 5.17 -5.13 15.75
N ILE A 220 5.70 -4.56 14.66
CA ILE A 220 5.21 -3.31 14.08
C ILE A 220 3.77 -3.49 13.58
N VAL A 221 3.52 -4.55 12.80
CA VAL A 221 2.19 -4.86 12.24
C VAL A 221 1.18 -5.12 13.36
N CYS A 222 1.54 -5.89 14.39
CA CYS A 222 0.66 -6.15 15.53
C CYS A 222 0.33 -4.87 16.31
N GLY A 223 1.35 -4.06 16.63
CA GLY A 223 1.14 -2.81 17.36
C GLY A 223 0.25 -1.84 16.57
N LEU A 224 0.51 -1.72 15.27
CA LEU A 224 -0.31 -0.91 14.38
C LEU A 224 -1.75 -1.40 14.30
N ALA A 225 -1.97 -2.71 14.20
CA ALA A 225 -3.31 -3.29 14.14
C ALA A 225 -4.13 -3.00 15.40
N VAL A 226 -3.52 -3.11 16.58
CA VAL A 226 -4.19 -2.77 17.86
C VAL A 226 -4.57 -1.29 17.89
N ILE A 227 -3.63 -0.40 17.54
CA ILE A 227 -3.87 1.05 17.53
C ILE A 227 -4.99 1.40 16.55
N VAL A 228 -4.90 0.92 15.31
CA VAL A 228 -5.90 1.20 14.25
C VAL A 228 -7.26 0.62 14.61
N GLY A 229 -7.32 -0.60 15.12
CA GLY A 229 -8.57 -1.24 15.55
C GLY A 229 -9.28 -0.45 16.64
N ILE A 230 -8.54 0.02 17.65
CA ILE A 230 -9.09 0.85 18.73
C ILE A 230 -9.54 2.21 18.20
N ILE A 231 -8.71 2.89 17.40
CA ILE A 231 -9.05 4.20 16.82
C ILE A 231 -10.32 4.09 15.97
N SER A 232 -10.41 3.07 15.12
CA SER A 232 -11.57 2.87 14.25
C SER A 232 -12.83 2.53 15.04
N TYR A 233 -12.73 1.66 16.05
CA TYR A 233 -13.83 1.37 16.97
C TYR A 233 -14.32 2.64 17.69
N MET A 234 -13.40 3.41 18.29
CA MET A 234 -13.73 4.65 18.99
C MET A 234 -14.38 5.67 18.04
N TRP A 235 -13.82 5.84 16.85
CA TRP A 235 -14.35 6.76 15.84
C TRP A 235 -15.79 6.41 15.47
N VAL A 236 -16.10 5.12 15.30
CA VAL A 236 -17.47 4.68 15.00
C VAL A 236 -18.40 4.95 16.18
N VAL A 237 -18.01 4.57 17.40
CA VAL A 237 -18.86 4.76 18.58
C VAL A 237 -19.14 6.24 18.88
N THR A 238 -18.18 7.14 18.61
CA THR A 238 -18.36 8.57 18.88
C THR A 238 -19.09 9.30 17.77
N ASN A 239 -18.78 9.03 16.50
CA ASN A 239 -19.27 9.86 15.39
C ASN A 239 -20.55 9.31 14.75
N VAL A 240 -20.72 7.99 14.68
CA VAL A 240 -21.89 7.39 13.99
C VAL A 240 -23.22 7.74 14.66
N PRO A 241 -23.35 7.82 16.00
CA PRO A 241 -24.59 8.28 16.63
C PRO A 241 -25.03 9.69 16.20
N ASP A 242 -24.11 10.58 15.87
CA ASP A 242 -24.45 11.94 15.43
C ASP A 242 -25.00 11.97 13.99
N TYR A 243 -24.57 11.02 13.15
CA TYR A 243 -25.09 10.87 11.77
C TYR A 243 -26.37 10.04 11.70
N ILE A 244 -26.54 9.11 12.64
CA ILE A 244 -27.72 8.25 12.75
C ILE A 244 -28.51 8.76 13.96
N ASP A 245 -29.42 9.69 13.71
CA ASP A 245 -30.44 10.10 14.68
C ASP A 245 -31.24 8.83 15.07
N LEU A 246 -30.81 8.17 16.15
CA LEU A 246 -31.28 6.87 16.62
C LEU A 246 -32.66 7.04 17.25
N LYS A 247 -33.64 7.41 16.43
CA LYS A 247 -35.05 7.29 16.79
C LYS A 247 -35.35 5.81 17.02
N PRO A 248 -36.16 5.46 18.05
CA PRO A 248 -36.52 4.08 18.37
C PRO A 248 -37.03 3.26 17.18
N GLU A 249 -37.65 3.91 16.19
CA GLU A 249 -38.17 3.30 14.96
C GLU A 249 -37.07 2.75 14.03
N ARG A 250 -35.90 3.42 13.92
CA ARG A 250 -34.81 2.95 13.04
C ARG A 250 -34.04 1.79 13.66
N THR A 251 -33.89 1.77 14.98
CA THR A 251 -33.28 0.65 15.70
C THR A 251 -34.12 -0.61 15.54
N ALA A 252 -35.45 -0.47 15.52
CA ALA A 252 -36.36 -1.56 15.19
C ALA A 252 -36.20 -2.03 13.74
N GLN A 253 -36.20 -1.12 12.75
CA GLN A 253 -35.97 -1.47 11.33
C GLN A 253 -34.63 -2.19 11.10
N PHE A 254 -33.57 -1.77 11.77
CA PHE A 254 -32.25 -2.39 11.63
C PHE A 254 -32.19 -3.78 12.28
N ARG A 255 -32.87 -3.98 13.42
CA ARG A 255 -33.05 -5.30 14.02
C ARG A 255 -33.86 -6.22 13.11
N THR A 256 -34.90 -5.71 12.45
CA THR A 256 -35.66 -6.47 11.46
C THR A 256 -34.79 -6.86 10.26
N LEU A 257 -33.99 -5.94 9.71
CA LEU A 257 -33.04 -6.21 8.63
C LEU A 257 -31.98 -7.24 9.02
N ILE A 258 -31.48 -7.20 10.26
CA ILE A 258 -30.55 -8.22 10.77
C ILE A 258 -31.30 -9.56 10.88
N SER A 259 -32.50 -9.60 11.46
CA SER A 259 -33.26 -10.85 11.57
C SER A 259 -33.60 -11.48 10.21
N GLU A 260 -33.94 -10.67 9.21
CA GLU A 260 -34.19 -11.13 7.83
C GLU A 260 -32.91 -11.66 7.17
N ASN A 261 -31.77 -10.98 7.37
CA ASN A 261 -30.48 -11.45 6.88
C ASN A 261 -29.96 -12.68 7.63
N LEU A 262 -30.29 -12.83 8.92
CA LEU A 262 -29.97 -14.02 9.73
C LEU A 262 -30.69 -15.27 9.21
N THR A 263 -31.96 -15.15 8.79
CA THR A 263 -32.68 -16.22 8.09
C THR A 263 -32.10 -16.55 6.71
N ASN A 264 -31.52 -15.57 6.01
CA ASN A 264 -30.83 -15.82 4.73
C ASN A 264 -29.48 -16.55 4.91
N LEU A 265 -28.91 -16.59 6.13
CA LEU A 265 -27.67 -17.32 6.42
C LEU A 265 -27.81 -18.85 6.25
N ASP A 266 -29.02 -19.39 6.14
CA ASP A 266 -29.26 -20.82 5.83
C ASP A 266 -28.96 -21.18 4.37
N THR A 267 -28.87 -20.19 3.48
CA THR A 267 -28.54 -20.37 2.06
C THR A 267 -27.16 -19.84 1.68
N LEU A 268 -26.40 -19.30 2.64
CA LEU A 268 -25.11 -18.67 2.39
C LEU A 268 -24.02 -19.65 1.98
N ASP A 269 -24.03 -20.88 2.46
CA ASP A 269 -23.11 -21.94 2.04
C ASP A 269 -23.31 -22.31 0.56
N GLN A 270 -24.54 -22.22 0.06
CA GLN A 270 -24.90 -22.43 -1.33
C GLN A 270 -24.50 -21.24 -2.23
N GLN A 271 -24.53 -20.01 -1.71
CA GLN A 271 -24.16 -18.81 -2.45
C GLN A 271 -22.64 -18.49 -2.38
N PHE A 272 -21.99 -18.82 -1.26
CA PHE A 272 -20.59 -18.51 -0.95
C PHE A 272 -19.88 -19.74 -0.36
N PRO A 273 -19.47 -20.71 -1.20
CA PRO A 273 -18.80 -21.90 -0.71
C PRO A 273 -17.39 -21.58 -0.19
N ALA A 274 -16.88 -22.37 0.76
CA ALA A 274 -15.57 -22.15 1.39
C ALA A 274 -14.39 -21.94 0.41
N PRO A 275 -14.30 -22.62 -0.76
CA PRO A 275 -13.26 -22.33 -1.75
C PRO A 275 -13.29 -20.91 -2.32
N LEU A 276 -14.47 -20.30 -2.41
CA LEU A 276 -14.62 -18.92 -2.89
C LEU A 276 -14.12 -17.92 -1.85
N VAL A 277 -14.45 -18.14 -0.58
CA VAL A 277 -13.94 -17.35 0.56
C VAL A 277 -12.41 -17.46 0.63
N PHE A 278 -11.89 -18.68 0.55
CA PHE A 278 -10.45 -18.93 0.47
C PHE A 278 -9.79 -18.16 -0.68
N TYR A 279 -10.33 -18.26 -1.90
CA TYR A 279 -9.80 -17.56 -3.07
C TYR A 279 -9.80 -16.03 -2.87
N ASN A 280 -10.86 -15.48 -2.29
CA ASN A 280 -10.94 -14.05 -2.01
C ASN A 280 -9.87 -13.59 -1.02
N ASN A 281 -9.66 -14.32 0.08
CA ASN A 281 -8.67 -13.98 1.10
C ASN A 281 -7.23 -14.16 0.60
N VAL A 282 -6.97 -15.21 -0.20
CA VAL A 282 -5.71 -15.41 -0.91
C VAL A 282 -5.44 -14.25 -1.86
N ARG A 283 -6.42 -13.89 -2.69
CA ARG A 283 -6.32 -12.77 -3.64
C ARG A 283 -6.06 -11.45 -2.92
N ALA A 284 -6.77 -11.16 -1.84
CA ALA A 284 -6.56 -9.95 -1.04
C ALA A 284 -5.13 -9.88 -0.49
N THR A 285 -4.63 -10.99 0.07
CA THR A 285 -3.26 -11.06 0.60
C THR A 285 -2.18 -10.88 -0.49
N VAL A 286 -2.41 -11.43 -1.68
CA VAL A 286 -1.53 -11.21 -2.85
C VAL A 286 -1.59 -9.76 -3.32
N VAL A 287 -2.77 -9.12 -3.31
CA VAL A 287 -2.90 -7.69 -3.63
C VAL A 287 -2.12 -6.84 -2.63
N PHE A 288 -2.14 -7.17 -1.33
CA PHE A 288 -1.33 -6.47 -0.33
C PHE A 288 0.17 -6.58 -0.63
N LEU A 289 0.63 -7.77 -1.05
CA LEU A 289 2.01 -7.94 -1.51
C LEU A 289 2.30 -7.06 -2.72
N LEU A 290 1.47 -7.11 -3.76
CA LEU A 290 1.73 -6.38 -5.01
C LEU A 290 1.78 -4.88 -4.76
N LEU A 291 0.81 -4.35 -4.02
CA LEU A 291 0.81 -2.94 -3.59
C LEU A 291 2.06 -2.63 -2.77
N GLY A 292 2.41 -3.50 -1.83
CA GLY A 292 3.62 -3.38 -1.01
C GLY A 292 4.92 -3.41 -1.80
N VAL A 293 5.08 -4.29 -2.78
CA VAL A 293 6.29 -4.36 -3.61
C VAL A 293 6.44 -3.09 -4.44
N VAL A 294 5.36 -2.62 -5.06
CA VAL A 294 5.35 -1.39 -5.86
C VAL A 294 5.64 -0.15 -5.00
N SER A 295 5.18 -0.15 -3.75
CA SER A 295 5.28 1.01 -2.85
C SER A 295 6.29 0.84 -1.72
N PHE A 296 7.18 -0.15 -1.79
CA PHE A 296 8.13 -0.49 -0.73
C PHE A 296 7.51 -0.66 0.67
N GLY A 297 6.32 -1.23 0.73
CA GLY A 297 5.58 -1.57 1.94
C GLY A 297 4.42 -0.63 2.26
N THR A 298 4.47 0.63 1.83
CA THR A 298 3.53 1.67 2.27
C THR A 298 2.06 1.41 1.89
N LEU A 299 1.74 1.22 0.61
CA LEU A 299 0.38 0.97 0.12
C LEU A 299 -0.15 -0.41 0.56
N GLY A 300 0.72 -1.42 0.58
CA GLY A 300 0.36 -2.73 1.16
C GLY A 300 -0.03 -2.61 2.63
N LEU A 301 0.71 -1.79 3.40
CA LEU A 301 0.40 -1.51 4.80
C LEU A 301 -0.89 -0.69 4.94
N THR A 302 -1.14 0.28 4.08
CA THR A 302 -2.41 1.04 4.06
C THR A 302 -3.61 0.11 3.80
N ALA A 303 -3.50 -0.83 2.86
CA ALA A 303 -4.54 -1.81 2.59
C ALA A 303 -4.80 -2.72 3.80
N PHE A 304 -3.73 -3.14 4.50
CA PHE A 304 -3.83 -3.84 5.78
C PHE A 304 -4.51 -2.99 6.86
N ILE A 305 -4.12 -1.73 7.02
CA ILE A 305 -4.77 -0.78 7.95
C ILE A 305 -6.26 -0.68 7.66
N GLY A 306 -6.65 -0.58 6.39
CA GLY A 306 -8.05 -0.55 5.97
C GLY A 306 -8.81 -1.81 6.38
N ASN A 307 -8.21 -2.99 6.20
CA ASN A 307 -8.81 -4.26 6.65
C ASN A 307 -9.01 -4.30 8.17
N ILE A 308 -8.01 -3.86 8.96
CA ILE A 308 -8.13 -3.81 10.43
C ILE A 308 -9.11 -2.73 10.89
N ALA A 309 -9.17 -1.59 10.21
CA ALA A 309 -10.15 -0.55 10.47
C ALA A 309 -11.58 -1.07 10.25
N LEU A 310 -11.83 -1.86 9.19
CA LEU A 310 -13.13 -2.49 8.99
C LEU A 310 -13.54 -3.40 10.16
N VAL A 311 -12.60 -4.14 10.73
CA VAL A 311 -12.84 -4.96 11.94
C VAL A 311 -13.21 -4.07 13.13
N GLY A 312 -12.44 -3.01 13.40
CA GLY A 312 -12.74 -2.07 14.49
C GLY A 312 -14.10 -1.39 14.31
N ALA A 313 -14.40 -0.96 13.08
CA ALA A 313 -15.66 -0.33 12.71
C ALA A 313 -16.86 -1.27 12.86
N LEU A 314 -16.72 -2.55 12.50
CA LEU A 314 -17.76 -3.57 12.69
C LEU A 314 -18.14 -3.71 14.18
N LEU A 315 -17.13 -3.81 15.06
CA LEU A 315 -17.35 -3.92 16.50
C LEU A 315 -17.93 -2.64 17.10
N GLY A 316 -17.50 -1.47 16.61
CA GLY A 316 -18.04 -0.18 17.04
C GLY A 316 -19.50 -0.03 16.61
N GLY A 317 -19.81 -0.43 15.38
CA GLY A 317 -21.16 -0.40 14.82
C GLY A 317 -22.11 -1.31 15.60
N ALA A 318 -21.64 -2.51 15.98
CA ALA A 318 -22.39 -3.41 16.86
C ALA A 318 -22.81 -2.73 18.16
N GLN A 319 -21.91 -1.98 18.82
CA GLN A 319 -22.22 -1.25 20.03
C GLN A 319 -23.26 -0.16 19.82
N VAL A 320 -23.10 0.63 18.75
CA VAL A 320 -24.02 1.73 18.41
C VAL A 320 -25.44 1.20 18.20
N VAL A 321 -25.58 -0.01 17.66
CA VAL A 321 -26.88 -0.69 17.43
C VAL A 321 -27.38 -1.43 18.68
N GLY A 322 -26.61 -1.43 19.78
CA GLY A 322 -26.99 -2.03 21.06
C GLY A 322 -26.68 -3.52 21.19
N TYR A 323 -25.85 -4.09 20.32
CA TYR A 323 -25.29 -5.43 20.49
C TYR A 323 -24.00 -5.38 21.31
N SER A 324 -23.72 -6.45 22.06
CA SER A 324 -22.45 -6.59 22.77
C SER A 324 -21.29 -6.77 21.77
N PRO A 325 -20.28 -5.87 21.74
CA PRO A 325 -19.13 -6.02 20.85
C PRO A 325 -18.35 -7.31 21.10
N LEU A 326 -18.27 -7.72 22.36
CA LEU A 326 -17.61 -8.96 22.74
C LEU A 326 -18.35 -10.17 22.18
N LEU A 327 -19.69 -10.16 22.19
CA LEU A 327 -20.48 -11.25 21.62
C LEU A 327 -20.24 -11.34 20.11
N VAL A 328 -20.36 -10.22 19.39
CA VAL A 328 -20.09 -10.15 17.94
C VAL A 328 -18.67 -10.61 17.60
N PHE A 329 -17.68 -10.21 18.41
CA PHE A 329 -16.30 -10.65 18.22
C PHE A 329 -16.16 -12.16 18.39
N VAL A 330 -16.67 -12.73 19.48
CA VAL A 330 -16.50 -14.16 19.81
C VAL A 330 -17.26 -15.06 18.84
N THR A 331 -18.44 -14.66 18.39
CA THR A 331 -19.28 -15.51 17.53
C THR A 331 -19.08 -15.25 16.05
N GLY A 332 -18.81 -13.99 15.69
CA GLY A 332 -18.75 -13.55 14.30
C GLY A 332 -17.35 -13.33 13.73
N LEU A 333 -16.31 -13.25 14.56
CA LEU A 333 -14.93 -13.00 14.07
C LEU A 333 -13.92 -14.00 14.58
N LEU A 334 -13.88 -14.28 15.89
CA LEU A 334 -12.85 -15.10 16.52
C LEU A 334 -12.68 -16.51 15.92
N PRO A 335 -13.75 -17.27 15.57
CA PRO A 335 -13.61 -18.67 15.17
C PRO A 335 -12.73 -18.86 13.93
N HIS A 336 -13.00 -18.12 12.86
CA HIS A 336 -12.16 -18.12 11.65
C HIS A 336 -11.02 -17.10 11.73
N GLY A 337 -11.27 -15.96 12.39
CA GLY A 337 -10.36 -14.82 12.47
C GLY A 337 -9.05 -15.13 13.19
N ILE A 338 -8.99 -16.12 14.09
CA ILE A 338 -7.71 -16.54 14.68
C ILE A 338 -6.74 -17.07 13.61
N PHE A 339 -7.25 -17.76 12.59
CA PHE A 339 -6.45 -18.27 11.48
C PHE A 339 -6.22 -17.18 10.43
N GLU A 340 -7.27 -16.47 10.05
CA GLU A 340 -7.20 -15.42 9.03
C GLU A 340 -6.30 -14.25 9.46
N LEU A 341 -6.51 -13.67 10.64
CA LEU A 341 -5.71 -12.55 11.13
C LEU A 341 -4.25 -12.98 11.31
N THR A 342 -3.99 -14.18 11.82
CA THR A 342 -2.61 -14.70 11.90
C THR A 342 -1.96 -14.78 10.51
N ALA A 343 -2.69 -15.27 9.52
CA ALA A 343 -2.21 -15.38 8.13
C ALA A 343 -1.92 -13.99 7.53
N ILE A 344 -2.86 -13.05 7.66
CA ILE A 344 -2.74 -11.68 7.16
C ILE A 344 -1.58 -10.94 7.85
N PHE A 345 -1.41 -11.08 9.17
CA PHE A 345 -0.35 -10.42 9.92
C PHE A 345 1.03 -10.94 9.49
N LEU A 346 1.19 -12.25 9.34
CA LEU A 346 2.44 -12.84 8.85
C LEU A 346 2.75 -12.41 7.41
N ALA A 347 1.76 -12.43 6.53
CA ALA A 347 1.92 -12.02 5.14
C ALA A 347 2.29 -10.52 5.02
N THR A 348 1.64 -9.67 5.82
CA THR A 348 1.90 -8.22 5.86
C THR A 348 3.27 -7.93 6.47
N ALA A 349 3.66 -8.64 7.54
CA ALA A 349 4.99 -8.53 8.14
C ALA A 349 6.10 -8.94 7.15
N ALA A 350 5.89 -10.02 6.41
CA ALA A 350 6.79 -10.46 5.35
C ALA A 350 6.87 -9.43 4.22
N MET A 351 5.74 -8.86 3.80
CA MET A 351 5.68 -7.81 2.79
C MET A 351 6.41 -6.53 3.25
N LEU A 352 6.25 -6.14 4.51
CA LEU A 352 6.95 -4.98 5.09
C LEU A 352 8.47 -5.22 5.14
N LYS A 353 8.90 -6.46 5.42
CA LYS A 353 10.32 -6.84 5.32
C LYS A 353 10.84 -6.68 3.89
N VAL A 354 10.09 -7.13 2.87
CA VAL A 354 10.45 -6.95 1.46
C VAL A 354 10.66 -5.46 1.16
N GLY A 355 9.69 -4.62 1.53
CA GLY A 355 9.79 -3.17 1.35
C GLY A 355 11.02 -2.56 2.03
N ALA A 356 11.26 -2.90 3.29
CA ALA A 356 12.40 -2.40 4.06
C ALA A 356 13.75 -2.83 3.48
N GLN A 357 13.86 -4.06 2.96
CA GLN A 357 15.09 -4.58 2.37
C GLN A 357 15.45 -3.90 1.05
N LEU A 358 14.46 -3.44 0.27
CA LEU A 358 14.69 -2.69 -0.96
C LEU A 358 15.24 -1.28 -0.68
N VAL A 359 14.77 -0.65 0.40
CA VAL A 359 15.18 0.72 0.79
C VAL A 359 16.52 0.73 1.52
N THR A 360 16.92 -0.40 2.11
CA THR A 360 18.20 -0.51 2.82
C THR A 360 19.31 -0.86 1.83
N PRO A 361 20.38 -0.05 1.71
CA PRO A 361 21.50 -0.35 0.84
C PRO A 361 22.16 -1.70 1.18
N GLN A 362 22.37 -2.53 0.17
CA GLN A 362 23.17 -3.74 0.28
C GLN A 362 24.37 -3.59 -0.67
N PRO A 363 25.61 -3.44 -0.15
CA PRO A 363 26.79 -3.19 -0.97
C PRO A 363 27.03 -4.23 -2.05
N ASP A 364 26.69 -5.49 -1.74
CA ASP A 364 27.07 -6.67 -2.51
C ASP A 364 25.97 -7.18 -3.45
N LYS A 365 24.77 -6.58 -3.43
CA LYS A 365 23.60 -7.08 -4.17
C LYS A 365 22.92 -5.99 -4.98
N SER A 366 22.43 -6.38 -6.16
CA SER A 366 21.57 -5.50 -6.96
C SER A 366 20.18 -5.37 -6.34
N LEU A 367 19.44 -4.33 -6.73
CA LEU A 367 18.03 -4.15 -6.33
C LEU A 367 17.17 -5.34 -6.79
N GLY A 368 17.36 -5.82 -8.02
CA GLY A 368 16.65 -6.97 -8.56
C GLY A 368 16.96 -8.27 -7.82
N GLU A 369 18.22 -8.50 -7.47
CA GLU A 369 18.61 -9.66 -6.65
C GLU A 369 18.02 -9.58 -5.24
N THR A 370 18.05 -8.40 -4.62
CA THR A 370 17.44 -8.16 -3.30
C THR A 370 15.94 -8.42 -3.34
N LEU A 371 15.25 -7.94 -4.38
CA LEU A 371 13.83 -8.19 -4.60
C LEU A 371 13.56 -9.69 -4.74
N LEU A 372 14.32 -10.40 -5.59
CA LEU A 372 14.16 -11.82 -5.84
C LEU A 372 14.28 -12.66 -4.56
N LEU A 373 15.33 -12.40 -3.76
CA LEU A 373 15.57 -13.11 -2.51
C LEU A 373 14.48 -12.81 -1.47
N SER A 374 14.02 -11.56 -1.40
CA SER A 374 12.98 -11.14 -0.46
C SER A 374 11.61 -11.70 -0.83
N LEU A 375 11.29 -11.77 -2.13
CA LEU A 375 10.08 -12.42 -2.64
C LEU A 375 10.10 -13.93 -2.39
N ALA A 376 11.26 -14.59 -2.51
CA ALA A 376 11.38 -16.00 -2.16
C ALA A 376 11.09 -16.25 -0.68
N ASP A 377 11.59 -15.39 0.22
CA ASP A 377 11.27 -15.44 1.66
C ASP A 377 9.78 -15.23 1.94
N TRP A 378 9.15 -14.26 1.25
CA TRP A 378 7.71 -14.03 1.37
C TRP A 378 6.90 -15.23 0.89
N CYS A 379 7.22 -15.76 -0.29
CA CYS A 379 6.56 -16.94 -0.86
C CYS A 379 6.70 -18.16 0.06
N ARG A 380 7.86 -18.33 0.71
CA ARG A 380 8.09 -19.41 1.67
C ARG A 380 7.09 -19.37 2.82
N ILE A 381 6.89 -18.18 3.42
CA ILE A 381 5.91 -17.99 4.50
C ILE A 381 4.48 -18.10 3.98
N PHE A 382 4.23 -17.55 2.79
CA PHE A 382 2.91 -17.57 2.17
C PHE A 382 2.43 -19.00 1.90
N VAL A 383 3.25 -19.81 1.23
CA VAL A 383 2.94 -21.20 0.91
C VAL A 383 2.98 -22.08 2.16
N GLY A 384 3.97 -21.89 3.02
CA GLY A 384 4.17 -22.75 4.19
C GLY A 384 3.13 -22.54 5.30
N ILE A 385 2.69 -21.31 5.53
CA ILE A 385 1.83 -20.98 6.69
C ILE A 385 0.55 -20.28 6.26
N VAL A 386 0.64 -19.21 5.47
CA VAL A 386 -0.51 -18.33 5.19
C VAL A 386 -1.60 -19.10 4.42
N LEU A 387 -1.24 -19.83 3.36
CA LEU A 387 -2.21 -20.62 2.57
C LEU A 387 -2.93 -21.68 3.42
N PRO A 388 -2.24 -22.55 4.19
CA PRO A 388 -2.92 -23.47 5.10
C PRO A 388 -3.86 -22.79 6.10
N LEU A 389 -3.42 -21.68 6.71
CA LEU A 389 -4.25 -20.94 7.67
C LEU A 389 -5.51 -20.34 7.01
N LEU A 390 -5.38 -19.74 5.83
CA LEU A 390 -6.53 -19.20 5.10
C LEU A 390 -7.51 -20.30 4.66
N ALA A 391 -7.00 -21.49 4.30
CA ALA A 391 -7.86 -22.62 3.96
C ALA A 391 -8.66 -23.09 5.18
N ILE A 392 -8.01 -23.20 6.34
CA ILE A 392 -8.69 -23.53 7.60
C ILE A 392 -9.70 -22.43 7.96
N ALA A 393 -9.31 -21.15 7.85
CA ALA A 393 -10.18 -20.02 8.14
C ALA A 393 -11.48 -20.08 7.32
N ALA A 394 -11.38 -20.28 6.01
CA ALA A 394 -12.55 -20.33 5.12
C ALA A 394 -13.51 -21.48 5.45
N VAL A 395 -12.98 -22.65 5.84
CA VAL A 395 -13.81 -23.78 6.30
C VAL A 395 -14.49 -23.43 7.62
N VAL A 396 -13.75 -22.88 8.58
CA VAL A 396 -14.31 -22.48 9.88
C VAL A 396 -15.32 -21.33 9.75
N GLU A 397 -15.14 -20.43 8.80
CA GLU A 397 -16.06 -19.32 8.53
C GLU A 397 -17.44 -19.85 8.11
N ILE A 398 -17.48 -20.67 7.06
CA ILE A 398 -18.73 -21.18 6.50
C ILE A 398 -19.42 -22.19 7.42
N TYR A 399 -18.68 -23.12 8.02
CA TYR A 399 -19.30 -24.23 8.76
C TYR A 399 -19.50 -23.95 10.25
N VAL A 400 -18.66 -23.10 10.87
CA VAL A 400 -18.68 -22.86 12.32
C VAL A 400 -19.17 -21.45 12.63
N THR A 401 -18.55 -20.43 12.03
CA THR A 401 -18.85 -19.02 12.34
C THR A 401 -20.29 -18.69 11.98
N THR A 402 -20.77 -19.09 10.80
CA THR A 402 -22.16 -18.88 10.39
C THR A 402 -23.17 -19.49 11.38
N GLN A 403 -22.88 -20.68 11.93
CA GLN A 403 -23.75 -21.34 12.92
C GLN A 403 -23.72 -20.64 14.28
N LEU A 404 -22.55 -20.16 14.71
CA LEU A 404 -22.41 -19.41 15.96
C LEU A 404 -23.12 -18.05 15.90
N ILE A 405 -23.06 -17.36 14.76
CA ILE A 405 -23.81 -16.11 14.55
C ILE A 405 -25.31 -16.38 14.65
N LYS A 406 -25.83 -17.44 14.01
CA LYS A 406 -27.25 -17.82 14.11
C LYS A 406 -27.66 -18.02 15.56
N LEU A 407 -26.95 -18.86 16.30
CA LEU A 407 -27.26 -19.15 17.70
C LEU A 407 -27.19 -17.92 18.62
N ALA A 408 -26.36 -16.94 18.30
CA ALA A 408 -26.13 -15.76 19.13
C ALA A 408 -27.14 -14.62 18.88
N PHE A 409 -27.74 -14.58 17.69
CA PHE A 409 -28.61 -13.47 17.26
C PHE A 409 -30.00 -13.90 16.79
N SER A 410 -30.32 -15.20 16.80
CA SER A 410 -31.70 -15.74 16.77
C SER A 410 -32.39 -15.52 18.10
#